data_AF-A0AAX2EMP1-F1
#
_entry.id   AF-A0AAX2EMP1-F1
#
_cell.length_a   1.000
_cell.length_b   1.000
_cell.length_c   1.000
_cell.angle_alpha   90.00
_cell.angle_beta   90.00
_cell.angle_gamma   90.00
#
_symmetry.space_group_name_H-M   'P 1'
#
loop_
_entity.id
_entity.type
_entity.pdbx_description
1 polymer ?
#
loop_
_entity_poly.entity_id
_entity_poly.type
_entity_poly.pdbx_seq_one_letter_code
_entity_poly.pdbx_strand_id
1 'polypeptide(L)'
;MESSNGLISLETALSQMLSRISPLTESETLPLIACFGRVVAEDIISPLNVPGFDNSAMDGYAVRIADVSSGSALPVAGKAFAGQPFAGEWPAGTCVRIMTGAPIPAGCDAVVMQEQTEQTDAGIRFTSEVRQNQNIRRAGEDITKDAVVFRAGTKLTAAELPVLASLGIADVSVLRKVRVALFSTGDELQLPGQPLADGQIYDTNRLAIHLMLAQLGYEVINLGIIPDDPEKLRATFIAADQQADVVISSGGVSVGEADYTKTILDELGEIAFWKLAIKPGKPFAFGKLSHSWFCGLPGNPVSAVLTFYQLVQPLLAKLSGDTATFEPLRFRARAVERLKKTPGRLDFQRGIVSRGEDGSLEVRSTGHQGSHIFSSFSQGNCFVVLDEASLFAQIAAHDLVLDCTDNVAIRNQLNAGCFQHKVPLVSGAAIRMEGQISVFTWQENTPCYRCLSRLFGENALTCVEAGVMAPLVGVIGSLQAMEAIKVLAHYGTPAAGKIVMYDAMTCQFREMKLQRNPTCEVCGG
;
A
#
# COMPACT_ATOMS: atom_id res chain seq x y z
N MET A 1 -14.30 1.99 16.47
CA MET A 1 -15.69 1.59 16.76
C MET A 1 -15.80 0.11 16.45
N GLU A 2 -16.11 -0.72 17.44
CA GLU A 2 -16.33 -2.15 17.23
C GLU A 2 -17.51 -2.34 16.28
N SER A 3 -17.29 -3.09 15.20
CA SER A 3 -18.37 -3.54 14.33
C SER A 3 -19.22 -4.57 15.10
N SER A 4 -20.53 -4.57 14.89
CA SER A 4 -21.55 -5.35 15.60
C SER A 4 -21.40 -6.89 15.59
N ASN A 5 -20.29 -7.43 15.07
CA ASN A 5 -19.98 -8.85 14.95
C ASN A 5 -18.72 -9.31 15.72
N GLY A 6 -18.14 -8.47 16.58
CA GLY A 6 -16.91 -8.83 17.33
C GLY A 6 -15.67 -8.99 16.44
N LEU A 7 -15.67 -8.38 15.25
CA LEU A 7 -14.53 -8.31 14.33
C LEU A 7 -13.82 -6.97 14.48
N ILE A 8 -12.49 -7.00 14.46
CA ILE A 8 -11.62 -5.82 14.49
C ILE A 8 -11.20 -5.43 13.06
N SER A 9 -11.19 -4.14 12.73
CA SER A 9 -10.74 -3.66 11.40
C SER A 9 -9.22 -3.83 11.25
N LEU A 10 -8.73 -3.89 10.02
CA LEU A 10 -7.29 -3.96 9.75
C LEU A 10 -6.57 -2.72 10.28
N GLU A 11 -7.13 -1.52 10.10
CA GLU A 11 -6.51 -0.28 10.58
C GLU A 11 -6.43 -0.24 12.10
N THR A 12 -7.49 -0.71 12.78
CA THR A 12 -7.52 -0.76 14.24
C THR A 12 -6.47 -1.73 14.77
N ALA A 13 -6.39 -2.93 14.19
CA ALA A 13 -5.38 -3.94 14.55
C ALA A 13 -3.96 -3.41 14.34
N LEU A 14 -3.66 -2.84 13.17
CA LEU A 14 -2.34 -2.28 12.86
C LEU A 14 -1.97 -1.13 13.80
N SER A 15 -2.91 -0.22 14.09
CA SER A 15 -2.69 0.88 15.03
C SER A 15 -2.39 0.37 16.45
N GLN A 16 -3.13 -0.63 16.91
CA GLN A 16 -2.91 -1.26 18.23
C GLN A 16 -1.58 -2.03 18.30
N MET A 17 -1.17 -2.70 17.22
CA MET A 17 0.14 -3.35 17.16
C MET A 17 1.23 -2.30 17.25
N LEU A 18 1.25 -1.36 16.30
CA LEU A 18 2.34 -0.41 16.15
C LEU A 18 2.49 0.50 17.36
N SER A 19 1.41 0.87 18.07
CA SER A 19 1.50 1.70 19.27
C SER A 19 2.30 1.06 20.41
N ARG A 20 2.39 -0.27 20.45
CA ARG A 20 3.14 -1.04 21.46
C ARG A 20 4.60 -1.32 21.05
N ILE A 21 4.95 -1.13 19.78
CA ILE A 21 6.29 -1.42 19.25
C ILE A 21 7.21 -0.21 19.44
N SER A 22 8.33 -0.45 20.09
CA SER A 22 9.48 0.45 20.12
C SER A 22 10.56 -0.06 19.17
N PRO A 23 11.19 0.81 18.35
CA PRO A 23 12.32 0.42 17.52
C PRO A 23 13.49 -0.17 18.31
N LEU A 24 14.28 -1.01 17.64
CA LEU A 24 15.58 -1.42 18.15
C LEU A 24 16.52 -0.23 18.26
N THR A 25 17.41 -0.27 19.25
CA THR A 25 18.41 0.79 19.51
C THR A 25 19.84 0.28 19.39
N GLU A 26 20.06 -1.03 19.39
CA GLU A 26 21.37 -1.64 19.23
C GLU A 26 21.90 -1.38 17.81
N SER A 27 23.14 -0.90 17.71
CA SER A 27 23.80 -0.55 16.45
C SER A 27 25.08 -1.35 16.23
N GLU A 28 25.48 -1.44 14.97
CA GLU A 28 26.75 -1.99 14.51
C GLU A 28 27.33 -1.09 13.41
N THR A 29 28.66 -1.02 13.32
CA THR A 29 29.34 -0.27 12.27
C THR A 29 29.73 -1.20 11.13
N LEU A 30 29.32 -0.88 9.92
CA LEU A 30 29.55 -1.70 8.73
C LEU A 30 30.08 -0.88 7.56
N PRO A 31 30.88 -1.48 6.67
CA PRO A 31 31.31 -0.82 5.43
C PRO A 31 30.10 -0.56 4.53
N LEU A 32 30.11 0.53 3.76
CA LEU A 32 28.98 0.95 2.91
C LEU A 32 28.39 -0.17 2.05
N ILE A 33 29.22 -1.06 1.52
CA ILE A 33 28.78 -2.16 0.65
C ILE A 33 27.89 -3.18 1.39
N ALA A 34 28.00 -3.28 2.72
CA ALA A 34 27.19 -4.14 3.57
C ALA A 34 25.96 -3.41 4.16
N CYS A 35 25.77 -2.13 3.84
CA CYS A 35 24.73 -1.28 4.40
C CYS A 35 23.44 -1.21 3.56
N PHE A 36 23.36 -1.89 2.41
CA PHE A 36 22.12 -1.88 1.61
C PHE A 36 20.93 -2.45 2.40
N GLY A 37 19.85 -1.68 2.46
CA GLY A 37 18.63 -2.00 3.21
C GLY A 37 18.75 -1.82 4.73
N ARG A 38 19.90 -1.38 5.26
CA ARG A 38 20.10 -1.11 6.68
C ARG A 38 19.59 0.26 7.06
N VAL A 39 19.22 0.43 8.34
CA VAL A 39 18.71 1.70 8.87
C VAL A 39 19.82 2.41 9.63
N VAL A 40 20.05 3.69 9.32
CA VAL A 40 21.04 4.55 9.97
C VAL A 40 20.71 4.70 11.46
N ALA A 41 21.69 4.49 12.34
CA ALA A 41 21.49 4.60 13.79
C ALA A 41 21.56 6.05 14.30
N GLU A 42 22.38 6.90 13.66
CA GLU A 42 22.68 8.27 14.09
C GLU A 42 22.73 9.22 12.88
N ASP A 43 22.38 10.49 13.06
CA ASP A 43 22.45 11.50 12.00
C ASP A 43 23.84 11.51 11.35
N ILE A 44 23.90 11.37 10.02
CA ILE A 44 25.16 11.38 9.27
C ILE A 44 25.46 12.81 8.86
N ILE A 45 26.57 13.34 9.37
CA ILE A 45 27.01 14.71 9.16
C ILE A 45 28.05 14.75 8.05
N SER A 46 27.93 15.70 7.14
CA SER A 46 28.89 15.87 6.04
C SER A 46 30.23 16.38 6.56
N PRO A 47 31.36 15.68 6.31
CA PRO A 47 32.68 16.16 6.70
C PRO A 47 33.23 17.24 5.76
N LEU A 48 32.60 17.44 4.60
CA LEU A 48 33.08 18.29 3.52
C LEU A 48 31.95 18.99 2.76
N ASN A 49 32.30 19.98 1.95
CA ASN A 49 31.39 20.57 0.97
C ASN A 49 31.30 19.67 -0.27
N VAL A 50 30.10 19.51 -0.84
CA VAL A 50 29.88 18.93 -2.16
C VAL A 50 29.23 20.00 -3.04
N PRO A 51 29.86 20.41 -4.15
CA PRO A 51 31.25 20.13 -4.51
C PRO A 51 32.25 20.75 -3.50
N GLY A 52 33.47 20.22 -3.43
CA GLY A 52 34.50 20.68 -2.47
C GLY A 52 35.14 22.03 -2.82
N PHE A 53 34.94 22.49 -4.05
CA PHE A 53 35.47 23.75 -4.58
C PHE A 53 34.56 24.24 -5.70
N ASP A 54 34.67 25.53 -6.03
CA ASP A 54 33.95 26.11 -7.16
C ASP A 54 34.42 25.46 -8.47
N ASN A 55 33.50 24.92 -9.26
CA ASN A 55 33.83 24.21 -10.49
C ASN A 55 32.92 24.58 -11.66
N SER A 56 33.36 24.26 -12.87
CA SER A 56 32.59 24.54 -14.08
C SER A 56 31.40 23.59 -14.23
N ALA A 57 30.22 24.15 -14.51
CA ALA A 57 29.02 23.37 -14.83
C ALA A 57 29.02 22.81 -16.27
N MET A 58 29.83 23.38 -17.16
CA MET A 58 29.81 23.12 -18.61
C MET A 58 31.23 23.06 -19.20
N ASP A 59 31.35 22.44 -20.37
CA ASP A 59 32.56 22.55 -21.19
C ASP A 59 32.56 23.88 -21.94
N GLY A 60 33.63 24.65 -21.81
CA GLY A 60 33.58 26.03 -22.23
C GLY A 60 34.85 26.81 -21.97
N TYR A 61 34.67 28.08 -21.63
CA TYR A 61 35.75 29.01 -21.36
C TYR A 61 35.46 29.80 -20.09
N ALA A 62 36.37 29.74 -19.13
CA ALA A 62 36.38 30.61 -17.96
C ALA A 62 36.85 32.01 -18.40
N VAL A 63 36.09 33.02 -18.01
CA VAL A 63 36.26 34.41 -18.45
C VAL A 63 36.14 35.39 -17.28
N ARG A 64 36.73 36.57 -17.46
CA ARG A 64 36.42 37.77 -16.70
C ARG A 64 35.44 38.60 -17.51
N ILE A 65 34.40 39.14 -16.88
CA ILE A 65 33.37 39.92 -17.59
C ILE A 65 33.99 41.17 -18.25
N ALA A 66 34.98 41.78 -17.59
CA ALA A 66 35.70 42.93 -18.11
C ALA A 66 36.40 42.64 -19.45
N ASP A 67 36.96 41.43 -19.61
CA ASP A 67 37.67 41.04 -20.83
C ASP A 67 36.68 40.79 -21.98
N VAL A 68 35.52 40.18 -21.70
CA VAL A 68 34.47 39.91 -22.70
C VAL A 68 33.80 41.19 -23.18
N SER A 69 33.63 42.18 -22.29
CA SER A 69 32.97 43.46 -22.59
C SER A 69 33.71 44.30 -23.65
N SER A 70 34.98 43.99 -23.93
CA SER A 70 35.75 44.61 -25.01
C SER A 70 35.25 44.24 -26.42
N GLY A 71 34.44 43.19 -26.54
CA GLY A 71 33.91 42.67 -27.82
C GLY A 71 34.97 41.99 -28.72
N SER A 72 36.22 41.93 -28.26
CA SER A 72 37.33 41.32 -29.00
C SER A 72 37.40 39.81 -28.76
N ALA A 73 37.98 39.06 -29.72
CA ALA A 73 38.28 37.66 -29.50
C ALA A 73 39.40 37.52 -28.45
N LEU A 74 39.22 36.61 -27.48
CA LEU A 74 40.17 36.40 -26.38
C LEU A 74 41.07 35.18 -26.69
N PRO A 75 42.40 35.33 -26.73
CA PRO A 75 43.31 34.20 -26.79
C PRO A 75 43.11 33.23 -25.62
N VAL A 76 43.37 31.95 -25.84
CA VAL A 76 43.28 30.93 -24.78
C VAL A 76 44.63 30.86 -24.04
N ALA A 77 44.67 31.31 -22.79
CA ALA A 77 45.88 31.32 -21.96
C ALA A 77 46.28 29.93 -21.47
N GLY A 78 45.33 28.99 -21.39
CA GLY A 78 45.61 27.62 -21.02
C GLY A 78 44.34 26.80 -20.84
N LYS A 79 44.48 25.68 -20.12
CA LYS A 79 43.39 24.69 -19.95
C LYS A 79 43.24 24.29 -18.47
N ALA A 80 42.00 24.07 -18.05
CA ALA A 80 41.63 23.46 -16.77
C ALA A 80 40.78 22.21 -17.01
N PHE A 81 41.17 21.10 -16.39
CA PHE A 81 40.46 19.82 -16.44
C PHE A 81 40.10 19.34 -15.04
N ALA A 82 39.15 18.40 -14.94
CA ALA A 82 38.87 17.70 -13.69
C ALA A 82 40.15 17.01 -13.20
N GLY A 83 40.55 17.27 -11.95
CA GLY A 83 41.80 16.76 -11.37
C GLY A 83 43.09 17.46 -11.83
N GLN A 84 43.05 18.33 -12.82
CA GLN A 84 44.18 19.15 -13.28
C GLN A 84 43.74 20.61 -13.39
N PRO A 85 43.76 21.35 -12.26
CA PRO A 85 43.41 22.77 -12.25
C PRO A 85 44.34 23.57 -13.17
N PHE A 86 43.86 24.69 -13.69
CA PHE A 86 44.73 25.62 -14.40
C PHE A 86 45.82 26.14 -13.46
N ALA A 87 47.07 25.89 -13.84
CA ALA A 87 48.26 26.37 -13.14
C ALA A 87 49.02 27.34 -14.04
N GLY A 88 49.29 28.54 -13.53
CA GLY A 88 50.01 29.58 -14.26
C GLY A 88 49.39 30.96 -14.09
N GLU A 89 50.01 31.96 -14.72
CA GLU A 89 49.44 33.30 -14.80
C GLU A 89 48.26 33.30 -15.77
N TRP A 90 47.20 34.03 -15.42
CA TRP A 90 46.06 34.28 -16.32
C TRP A 90 46.09 35.75 -16.77
N PRO A 91 46.70 36.06 -17.95
CA PRO A 91 46.84 37.44 -18.42
C PRO A 91 45.48 38.13 -18.63
N ALA A 92 45.45 39.46 -18.49
CA ALA A 92 44.28 40.25 -18.87
C ALA A 92 44.01 40.13 -20.38
N GLY A 93 42.74 40.18 -20.78
CA GLY A 93 42.34 40.01 -22.18
C GLY A 93 42.47 38.58 -22.72
N THR A 94 42.50 37.56 -21.86
CA THR A 94 42.58 36.15 -22.27
C THR A 94 41.52 35.30 -21.56
N CYS A 95 41.19 34.13 -22.12
CA CYS A 95 40.29 33.16 -21.50
C CYS A 95 41.00 31.84 -21.19
N VAL A 96 40.44 31.04 -20.28
CA VAL A 96 40.95 29.70 -19.97
C VAL A 96 39.97 28.67 -20.49
N ARG A 97 40.40 27.74 -21.34
CA ARG A 97 39.57 26.61 -21.75
C ARG A 97 39.31 25.74 -20.52
N ILE A 98 38.05 25.49 -20.20
CA ILE A 98 37.67 24.76 -19.00
C ILE A 98 36.69 23.64 -19.34
N MET A 99 36.88 22.48 -18.73
CA MET A 99 35.93 21.36 -18.85
C MET A 99 35.05 21.25 -17.61
N THR A 100 33.91 20.59 -17.76
CA THR A 100 32.93 20.33 -16.70
C THR A 100 33.60 19.66 -15.50
N GLY A 101 33.30 20.14 -14.30
CA GLY A 101 33.87 19.66 -13.04
C GLY A 101 35.30 20.14 -12.76
N ALA A 102 35.96 20.85 -13.68
CA ALA A 102 37.26 21.44 -13.42
C ALA A 102 37.14 22.63 -12.43
N PRO A 103 38.11 22.83 -11.53
CA PRO A 103 38.13 23.98 -10.62
C PRO A 103 38.14 25.31 -11.37
N ILE A 104 37.37 26.27 -10.88
CA ILE A 104 37.33 27.62 -11.42
C ILE A 104 38.66 28.34 -11.15
N PRO A 105 39.34 28.89 -12.18
CA PRO A 105 40.56 29.66 -11.99
C PRO A 105 40.34 30.92 -11.15
N ALA A 106 41.35 31.31 -10.37
CA ALA A 106 41.27 32.51 -9.54
C ALA A 106 40.96 33.78 -10.36
N GLY A 107 39.98 34.56 -9.90
CA GLY A 107 39.53 35.78 -10.58
C GLY A 107 38.58 35.54 -11.76
N CYS A 108 38.05 34.32 -11.93
CA CYS A 108 37.01 34.03 -12.91
C CYS A 108 35.65 34.55 -12.45
N ASP A 109 34.94 35.23 -13.35
CA ASP A 109 33.60 35.75 -13.08
C ASP A 109 32.51 34.80 -13.60
N ALA A 110 32.78 34.06 -14.67
CA ALA A 110 31.79 33.28 -15.40
C ALA A 110 32.43 32.18 -16.25
N VAL A 111 31.66 31.13 -16.57
CA VAL A 111 31.99 30.18 -17.64
C VAL A 111 31.00 30.32 -18.79
N VAL A 112 31.50 30.42 -20.02
CA VAL A 112 30.67 30.42 -21.24
C VAL A 112 30.80 29.07 -21.93
N MET A 113 29.67 28.41 -22.21
CA MET A 113 29.66 27.13 -22.93
C MET A 113 30.20 27.31 -24.34
N GLN A 114 30.94 26.32 -24.86
CA GLN A 114 31.58 26.41 -26.17
C GLN A 114 30.59 26.66 -27.33
N GLU A 115 29.34 26.22 -27.18
CA GLU A 115 28.26 26.41 -28.14
C GLU A 115 27.88 27.89 -28.30
N GLN A 116 28.22 28.73 -27.30
CA GLN A 116 28.04 30.18 -27.30
C GLN A 116 29.34 30.92 -27.65
N THR A 117 30.26 30.23 -28.33
CA THR A 117 31.53 30.79 -28.77
C THR A 117 31.83 30.46 -30.23
N GLU A 118 32.64 31.30 -30.85
CA GLU A 118 33.16 31.11 -32.21
C GLU A 118 34.69 31.16 -32.15
N GLN A 119 35.35 30.14 -32.70
CA GLN A 119 36.80 30.12 -32.79
C GLN A 119 37.26 30.96 -33.98
N THR A 120 38.18 31.89 -33.73
CA THR A 120 38.78 32.79 -34.72
C THR A 120 40.31 32.70 -34.69
N ASP A 121 40.99 33.24 -35.70
CA ASP A 121 42.46 33.27 -35.74
C ASP A 121 43.08 34.04 -34.56
N ALA A 122 42.37 35.03 -34.02
CA ALA A 122 42.81 35.84 -32.89
C ALA A 122 42.45 35.24 -31.50
N GLY A 123 41.66 34.16 -31.46
CA GLY A 123 41.18 33.53 -30.23
C GLY A 123 39.68 33.24 -30.26
N ILE A 124 39.05 33.23 -29.08
CA ILE A 124 37.65 32.85 -28.89
C ILE A 124 36.76 34.09 -28.83
N ARG A 125 35.77 34.15 -29.70
CA ARG A 125 34.72 35.18 -29.69
C ARG A 125 33.50 34.65 -28.93
N PHE A 126 32.94 35.47 -28.06
CA PHE A 126 31.74 35.13 -27.29
C PHE A 126 30.52 35.75 -27.97
N THR A 127 29.52 34.93 -28.30
CA THR A 127 28.38 35.33 -29.15
C THR A 127 27.13 35.70 -28.36
N SER A 128 27.16 35.56 -27.04
CA SER A 128 26.04 35.80 -26.12
C SER A 128 26.46 36.68 -24.94
N GLU A 129 25.50 37.34 -24.31
CA GLU A 129 25.71 38.10 -23.07
C GLU A 129 26.22 37.18 -21.95
N VAL A 130 27.26 37.61 -21.22
CA VAL A 130 27.87 36.86 -20.12
C VAL A 130 27.44 37.46 -18.79
N ARG A 131 26.75 36.66 -17.98
CA ARG A 131 26.30 37.05 -16.63
C ARG A 131 27.28 36.58 -15.57
N GLN A 132 27.39 37.35 -14.50
CA GLN A 132 28.22 36.97 -13.36
C GLN A 132 27.73 35.66 -12.74
N ASN A 133 28.69 34.80 -12.41
CA ASN A 133 28.51 33.47 -11.83
C ASN A 133 27.83 32.44 -12.74
N GLN A 134 27.55 32.76 -14.01
CA GLN A 134 26.91 31.78 -14.89
C GLN A 134 27.80 30.54 -15.07
N ASN A 135 27.18 29.37 -15.06
CA ASN A 135 27.84 28.07 -15.22
C ASN A 135 28.97 27.79 -14.21
N ILE A 136 28.96 28.44 -13.04
CA ILE A 136 29.85 28.13 -11.92
C ILE A 136 29.02 27.44 -10.84
N ARG A 137 29.39 26.20 -10.52
CA ARG A 137 28.89 25.47 -9.35
C ARG A 137 29.70 25.86 -8.14
N ARG A 138 29.07 26.37 -7.09
CA ARG A 138 29.77 26.85 -5.89
C ARG A 138 30.06 25.72 -4.92
N ALA A 139 31.16 25.85 -4.19
CA ALA A 139 31.51 24.91 -3.14
C ALA A 139 30.37 24.80 -2.12
N GLY A 140 29.90 23.57 -1.90
CA GLY A 140 28.82 23.27 -0.96
C GLY A 140 27.42 23.67 -1.42
N GLU A 141 27.20 23.95 -2.72
CA GLU A 141 25.86 24.28 -3.23
C GLU A 141 24.87 23.11 -3.13
N ASP A 142 25.36 21.86 -3.11
CA ASP A 142 24.56 20.64 -2.97
C ASP A 142 24.54 20.18 -1.50
N ILE A 143 25.73 19.96 -0.92
CA ILE A 143 25.89 19.59 0.49
C ILE A 143 26.91 20.51 1.15
N THR A 144 26.50 21.23 2.19
CA THR A 144 27.42 22.01 3.01
C THR A 144 28.10 21.13 4.05
N LYS A 145 29.38 21.41 4.34
CA LYS A 145 30.08 20.85 5.49
C LYS A 145 29.26 21.07 6.78
N ASP A 146 29.31 20.08 7.66
CA ASP A 146 28.62 20.03 8.96
C ASP A 146 27.08 19.97 8.88
N ALA A 147 26.49 19.88 7.67
CA ALA A 147 25.07 19.61 7.52
C ALA A 147 24.75 18.13 7.74
N VAL A 148 23.54 17.86 8.26
CA VAL A 148 22.99 16.51 8.33
C VAL A 148 22.53 16.08 6.95
N VAL A 149 23.18 15.05 6.40
CA VAL A 149 22.93 14.50 5.06
C VAL A 149 21.79 13.49 5.11
N PHE A 150 21.86 12.57 6.06
CA PHE A 150 20.79 11.60 6.33
C PHE A 150 20.54 11.54 7.83
N ARG A 151 19.26 11.39 8.19
CA ARG A 151 18.83 11.34 9.59
C ARG A 151 18.93 9.92 10.14
N ALA A 152 19.08 9.78 11.44
CA ALA A 152 18.80 8.52 12.13
C ALA A 152 17.41 8.00 11.72
N GLY A 153 17.32 6.70 11.45
CA GLY A 153 16.10 6.08 10.95
C GLY A 153 15.92 6.12 9.43
N THR A 154 16.86 6.70 8.66
CA THR A 154 16.88 6.58 7.19
C THR A 154 17.33 5.18 6.77
N LYS A 155 16.55 4.53 5.90
CA LYS A 155 16.94 3.27 5.27
C LYS A 155 17.85 3.52 4.08
N LEU A 156 19.04 2.92 4.08
CA LEU A 156 20.06 3.11 3.06
C LEU A 156 19.76 2.25 1.82
N THR A 157 19.66 2.89 0.67
CA THR A 157 19.45 2.24 -0.63
C THR A 157 20.55 2.65 -1.62
N ALA A 158 20.36 2.33 -2.90
CA ALA A 158 21.24 2.80 -3.97
C ALA A 158 21.20 4.32 -4.16
N ALA A 159 20.23 5.03 -3.60
CA ALA A 159 20.18 6.49 -3.62
C ALA A 159 21.11 7.11 -2.57
N GLU A 160 21.14 6.57 -1.35
CA GLU A 160 21.87 7.17 -0.23
C GLU A 160 23.35 6.73 -0.19
N LEU A 161 23.64 5.46 -0.45
CA LEU A 161 24.99 4.91 -0.29
C LEU A 161 26.06 5.61 -1.16
N PRO A 162 25.80 5.95 -2.45
CA PRO A 162 26.78 6.69 -3.25
C PRO A 162 27.03 8.11 -2.75
N VAL A 163 26.02 8.76 -2.15
CA VAL A 163 26.19 10.08 -1.51
C VAL A 163 27.13 9.95 -0.33
N LEU A 164 26.99 8.93 0.51
CA LEU A 164 27.92 8.68 1.62
C LEU A 164 29.35 8.42 1.12
N ALA A 165 29.49 7.65 0.03
CA ALA A 165 30.79 7.41 -0.58
C ALA A 165 31.43 8.69 -1.14
N SER A 166 30.63 9.61 -1.73
CA SER A 166 31.13 10.88 -2.26
C SER A 166 31.64 11.82 -1.16
N LEU A 167 31.17 11.63 0.07
CA LEU A 167 31.65 12.31 1.28
C LEU A 167 32.92 11.68 1.87
N GLY A 168 33.43 10.60 1.29
CA GLY A 168 34.58 9.84 1.79
C GLY A 168 34.27 8.99 3.02
N ILE A 169 33.00 8.75 3.34
CA ILE A 169 32.59 7.89 4.45
C ILE A 169 32.69 6.43 3.99
N ALA A 170 33.54 5.64 4.65
CA ALA A 170 33.73 4.22 4.32
C ALA A 170 32.79 3.29 5.09
N ASP A 171 32.48 3.66 6.34
CA ASP A 171 31.72 2.86 7.29
C ASP A 171 30.62 3.71 7.95
N VAL A 172 29.49 3.08 8.25
CA VAL A 172 28.31 3.76 8.81
C VAL A 172 27.79 2.96 10.00
N SER A 173 27.39 3.67 11.06
CA SER A 173 26.66 3.11 12.19
C SER A 173 25.20 2.87 11.79
N VAL A 174 24.79 1.60 11.79
CA VAL A 174 23.44 1.18 11.41
C VAL A 174 22.81 0.34 12.53
N LEU A 175 21.49 0.40 12.68
CA LEU A 175 20.76 -0.47 13.61
C LEU A 175 20.96 -1.93 13.19
N ARG A 176 21.17 -2.82 14.17
CA ARG A 176 21.31 -4.26 13.90
C ARG A 176 20.08 -4.82 13.20
N LYS A 177 20.22 -5.94 12.50
CA LYS A 177 19.07 -6.61 11.89
C LYS A 177 18.08 -7.07 12.97
N VAL A 178 16.79 -6.96 12.66
CA VAL A 178 15.74 -7.62 13.44
C VAL A 178 15.91 -9.13 13.29
N ARG A 179 15.92 -9.83 14.42
CA ARG A 179 15.97 -11.29 14.50
C ARG A 179 14.57 -11.85 14.60
N VAL A 180 14.26 -12.79 13.72
CA VAL A 180 12.93 -13.39 13.62
C VAL A 180 13.04 -14.90 13.71
N ALA A 181 12.58 -15.47 14.83
CA ALA A 181 12.42 -16.92 14.97
C ALA A 181 11.13 -17.37 14.27
N LEU A 182 11.22 -18.43 13.48
CA LEU A 182 10.14 -18.89 12.62
C LEU A 182 9.97 -20.40 12.73
N PHE A 183 8.75 -20.85 12.98
CA PHE A 183 8.39 -22.27 12.97
C PHE A 183 6.96 -22.51 12.47
N SER A 184 6.61 -23.77 12.29
CA SER A 184 5.26 -24.28 12.05
C SER A 184 4.98 -25.43 13.01
N THR A 185 3.71 -25.73 13.26
CA THR A 185 3.29 -26.89 14.05
C THR A 185 2.06 -27.52 13.40
N GLY A 186 1.91 -28.84 13.54
CA GLY A 186 0.82 -29.62 12.97
C GLY A 186 1.29 -30.98 12.47
N ASP A 187 0.65 -32.05 12.93
CA ASP A 187 0.95 -33.43 12.53
C ASP A 187 0.62 -33.69 11.04
N GLU A 188 -0.20 -32.84 10.43
CA GLU A 188 -0.47 -32.86 8.99
C GLU A 188 0.72 -32.38 8.16
N LEU A 189 1.71 -31.71 8.75
CA LEU A 189 2.79 -31.07 8.00
C LEU A 189 3.94 -32.04 7.70
N GLN A 190 4.41 -31.99 6.46
CA GLN A 190 5.54 -32.78 5.98
C GLN A 190 6.60 -31.91 5.29
N LEU A 191 7.86 -32.31 5.39
CA LEU A 191 8.96 -31.63 4.70
C LEU A 191 8.98 -31.97 3.20
N PRO A 192 9.25 -30.99 2.31
CA PRO A 192 9.47 -31.26 0.90
C PRO A 192 10.55 -32.32 0.66
N GLY A 193 10.30 -33.23 -0.28
CA GLY A 193 11.20 -34.34 -0.60
C GLY A 193 10.94 -35.62 0.19
N GLN A 194 10.07 -35.60 1.20
CA GLN A 194 9.58 -36.80 1.88
C GLN A 194 8.21 -37.22 1.32
N PRO A 195 7.87 -38.52 1.30
CA PRO A 195 6.53 -38.96 0.88
C PRO A 195 5.46 -38.45 1.86
N LEU A 196 4.29 -38.09 1.32
CA LEU A 196 3.12 -37.75 2.13
C LEU A 196 2.45 -39.03 2.63
N ALA A 197 2.20 -39.11 3.93
CA ALA A 197 1.26 -40.06 4.50
C ALA A 197 -0.19 -39.58 4.31
N ASP A 198 -1.16 -40.42 4.69
CA ASP A 198 -2.57 -40.05 4.63
C ASP A 198 -2.86 -38.82 5.50
N GLY A 199 -3.64 -37.88 4.97
CA GLY A 199 -3.95 -36.61 5.62
C GLY A 199 -2.81 -35.58 5.69
N GLN A 200 -1.60 -35.88 5.18
CA GLN A 200 -0.49 -34.94 5.21
C GLN A 200 -0.44 -33.99 4.01
N ILE A 201 0.12 -32.81 4.25
CA ILE A 201 0.42 -31.77 3.27
C ILE A 201 1.84 -31.24 3.49
N TYR A 202 2.47 -30.69 2.45
CA TYR A 202 3.78 -30.07 2.60
C TYR A 202 3.69 -28.70 3.29
N ASP A 203 4.65 -28.43 4.18
CA ASP A 203 4.78 -27.13 4.85
C ASP A 203 5.26 -26.05 3.86
N THR A 204 4.32 -25.22 3.42
CA THR A 204 4.57 -24.14 2.45
C THR A 204 4.61 -22.76 3.09
N ASN A 205 3.86 -22.53 4.18
CA ASN A 205 3.78 -21.23 4.83
C ASN A 205 5.15 -20.84 5.40
N ARG A 206 5.83 -21.77 6.10
CA ARG A 206 7.14 -21.49 6.68
C ARG A 206 8.14 -21.08 5.62
N LEU A 207 8.15 -21.74 4.47
CA LEU A 207 8.99 -21.38 3.34
C LEU A 207 8.64 -19.98 2.81
N ALA A 208 7.37 -19.70 2.56
CA ALA A 208 6.93 -18.40 2.05
C ALA A 208 7.32 -17.25 2.99
N ILE A 209 7.07 -17.39 4.29
CA ILE A 209 7.41 -16.37 5.30
C ILE A 209 8.93 -16.22 5.43
N HIS A 210 9.70 -17.31 5.40
CA HIS A 210 11.16 -17.25 5.42
C HIS A 210 11.70 -16.41 4.25
N LEU A 211 11.20 -16.65 3.03
CA LEU A 211 11.62 -15.92 1.83
C LEU A 211 11.27 -14.44 1.92
N MET A 212 10.07 -14.11 2.40
CA MET A 212 9.66 -12.71 2.59
C MET A 212 10.54 -12.00 3.62
N LEU A 213 10.85 -12.63 4.76
CA LEU A 213 11.75 -12.09 5.77
C LEU A 213 13.16 -11.87 5.24
N ALA A 214 13.71 -12.85 4.50
CA ALA A 214 15.03 -12.75 3.89
C ALA A 214 15.10 -11.62 2.86
N GLN A 215 14.08 -11.48 2.02
CA GLN A 215 13.97 -10.39 1.04
C GLN A 215 13.88 -9.01 1.71
N LEU A 216 13.26 -8.93 2.89
CA LEU A 216 13.19 -7.71 3.69
C LEU A 216 14.50 -7.39 4.44
N GLY A 217 15.47 -8.30 4.43
CA GLY A 217 16.80 -8.11 5.01
C GLY A 217 16.93 -8.50 6.49
N TYR A 218 15.95 -9.23 7.04
CA TYR A 218 15.95 -9.67 8.44
C TYR A 218 16.78 -10.95 8.67
N GLU A 219 17.22 -11.16 9.91
CA GLU A 219 17.91 -12.38 10.32
C GLU A 219 16.88 -13.44 10.72
N VAL A 220 16.82 -14.56 9.99
CA VAL A 220 15.78 -15.59 10.18
C VAL A 220 16.35 -16.81 10.89
N ILE A 221 15.77 -17.13 12.04
CA ILE A 221 16.09 -18.33 12.84
C ILE A 221 14.99 -19.35 12.62
N ASN A 222 15.18 -20.23 11.62
CA ASN A 222 14.17 -21.21 11.22
C ASN A 222 14.27 -22.48 12.08
N LEU A 223 13.27 -22.73 12.93
CA LEU A 223 13.25 -23.83 13.88
C LEU A 223 12.54 -25.09 13.34
N GLY A 224 12.07 -25.06 12.10
CA GLY A 224 11.48 -26.23 11.45
C GLY A 224 10.00 -26.43 11.75
N ILE A 225 9.56 -27.67 11.54
CA ILE A 225 8.23 -28.17 11.93
C ILE A 225 8.37 -28.72 13.34
N ILE A 226 7.58 -28.19 14.27
CA ILE A 226 7.52 -28.66 15.64
C ILE A 226 6.40 -29.70 15.74
N PRO A 227 6.64 -30.87 16.36
CA PRO A 227 5.58 -31.85 16.60
C PRO A 227 4.49 -31.27 17.50
N ASP A 228 3.26 -31.75 17.37
CA ASP A 228 2.14 -31.35 18.24
C ASP A 228 2.24 -32.00 19.63
N ASP A 229 3.30 -31.61 20.35
CA ASP A 229 3.68 -32.07 21.67
C ASP A 229 3.86 -30.85 22.59
N PRO A 230 3.10 -30.74 23.69
CA PRO A 230 3.13 -29.56 24.54
C PRO A 230 4.50 -29.22 25.14
N GLU A 231 5.30 -30.23 25.47
CA GLU A 231 6.62 -30.02 26.05
C GLU A 231 7.60 -29.49 25.00
N LYS A 232 7.58 -30.07 23.79
CA LYS A 232 8.41 -29.60 22.67
C LYS A 232 8.00 -28.21 22.18
N LEU A 233 6.70 -27.93 22.12
CA LEU A 233 6.20 -26.60 21.77
C LEU A 233 6.66 -25.56 22.79
N ARG A 234 6.48 -25.85 24.09
CA ARG A 234 6.95 -24.96 25.17
C ARG A 234 8.46 -24.72 25.09
N ALA A 235 9.26 -25.77 24.94
CA ALA A 235 10.70 -25.65 24.80
C ALA A 235 11.10 -24.81 23.58
N THR A 236 10.39 -24.96 22.47
CA THR A 236 10.62 -24.17 21.26
C THR A 236 10.30 -22.70 21.48
N PHE A 237 9.17 -22.37 22.12
CA PHE A 237 8.82 -20.98 22.42
C PHE A 237 9.87 -20.31 23.32
N ILE A 238 10.32 -21.00 24.38
CA ILE A 238 11.35 -20.47 25.28
C ILE A 238 12.66 -20.22 24.53
N ALA A 239 13.10 -21.18 23.72
CA ALA A 239 14.32 -21.03 22.92
C ALA A 239 14.20 -19.90 21.88
N ALA A 240 13.04 -19.78 21.23
CA ALA A 240 12.75 -18.75 20.24
C ALA A 240 12.75 -17.34 20.85
N ASP A 241 12.11 -17.16 21.99
CA ASP A 241 12.02 -15.89 22.72
C ASP A 241 13.40 -15.38 23.17
N GLN A 242 14.31 -16.29 23.55
CA GLN A 242 15.66 -15.94 24.00
C GLN A 242 16.59 -15.44 22.89
N GLN A 243 16.32 -15.75 21.63
CA GLN A 243 17.24 -15.50 20.51
C GLN A 243 16.69 -14.52 19.46
N ALA A 244 15.41 -14.14 19.56
CA ALA A 244 14.74 -13.32 18.54
C ALA A 244 14.00 -12.12 19.14
N ASP A 245 13.88 -11.06 18.34
CA ASP A 245 13.03 -9.90 18.67
C ASP A 245 11.55 -10.20 18.34
N VAL A 246 11.31 -11.10 17.39
CA VAL A 246 9.97 -11.54 16.97
C VAL A 246 9.95 -13.06 16.78
N VAL A 247 8.93 -13.71 17.31
CA VAL A 247 8.62 -15.13 17.10
C VAL A 247 7.38 -15.23 16.23
N ILE A 248 7.50 -15.92 15.10
CA ILE A 248 6.40 -16.15 14.16
C ILE A 248 6.07 -17.63 14.12
N SER A 249 4.81 -17.95 14.39
CA SER A 249 4.23 -19.23 13.97
C SER A 249 3.55 -19.04 12.61
N SER A 250 4.00 -19.80 11.61
CA SER A 250 3.50 -19.74 10.24
C SER A 250 2.21 -20.55 9.99
N GLY A 251 1.76 -21.30 11.00
CA GLY A 251 0.56 -22.13 10.99
C GLY A 251 0.44 -22.93 12.29
N GLY A 252 -0.76 -23.42 12.59
CA GLY A 252 -1.01 -24.22 13.80
C GLY A 252 -1.36 -23.41 15.06
N VAL A 253 -1.62 -22.11 14.94
CA VAL A 253 -2.17 -21.28 16.05
C VAL A 253 -3.64 -21.02 15.75
N SER A 254 -4.53 -21.86 16.29
CA SER A 254 -5.98 -21.79 16.09
C SER A 254 -6.72 -21.44 17.38
N VAL A 255 -8.01 -21.16 17.22
CA VAL A 255 -8.98 -20.94 18.32
C VAL A 255 -9.86 -22.18 18.54
N GLY A 256 -9.41 -23.35 18.07
CA GLY A 256 -10.13 -24.63 18.20
C GLY A 256 -10.03 -25.21 19.62
N GLU A 257 -10.97 -26.09 19.98
CA GLU A 257 -11.14 -26.67 21.32
C GLU A 257 -9.99 -27.60 21.78
N ALA A 258 -9.03 -27.93 20.91
CA ALA A 258 -7.96 -28.90 21.18
C ALA A 258 -6.53 -28.33 21.02
N ASP A 259 -6.35 -27.01 21.09
CA ASP A 259 -5.07 -26.38 20.75
C ASP A 259 -4.21 -26.07 21.99
N TYR A 260 -3.27 -26.96 22.31
CA TYR A 260 -2.29 -26.77 23.39
C TYR A 260 -1.48 -25.47 23.22
N THR A 261 -1.34 -24.98 21.99
CA THR A 261 -0.63 -23.75 21.65
C THR A 261 -1.21 -22.55 22.40
N LYS A 262 -2.54 -22.46 22.54
CA LYS A 262 -3.17 -21.33 23.25
C LYS A 262 -2.81 -21.34 24.73
N THR A 263 -2.92 -22.49 25.39
CA THR A 263 -2.57 -22.63 26.81
C THR A 263 -1.11 -22.29 27.05
N ILE A 264 -0.21 -22.78 26.19
CA ILE A 264 1.22 -22.46 26.29
C ILE A 264 1.47 -20.96 26.09
N LEU A 265 0.81 -20.33 25.12
CA LEU A 265 0.95 -18.90 24.86
C LEU A 265 0.41 -18.04 26.03
N ASP A 266 -0.72 -18.42 26.62
CA ASP A 266 -1.31 -17.73 27.78
C ASP A 266 -0.41 -17.85 29.03
N GLU A 267 0.40 -18.90 29.14
CA GLU A 267 1.38 -19.08 30.22
C GLU A 267 2.70 -18.35 29.99
N LEU A 268 3.14 -18.24 28.72
CA LEU A 268 4.45 -17.66 28.36
C LEU A 268 4.39 -16.16 28.06
N GLY A 269 3.21 -15.57 27.90
CA GLY A 269 3.08 -14.15 27.59
C GLY A 269 1.65 -13.62 27.55
N GLU A 270 1.54 -12.36 27.12
CA GLU A 270 0.26 -11.65 26.97
C GLU A 270 -0.17 -11.62 25.51
N ILE A 271 -0.91 -12.64 25.08
CA ILE A 271 -1.30 -12.84 23.68
C ILE A 271 -2.79 -12.55 23.46
N ALA A 272 -3.08 -11.67 22.50
CA ALA A 272 -4.42 -11.39 22.05
C ALA A 272 -4.76 -12.19 20.79
N PHE A 273 -5.93 -12.82 20.77
CA PHE A 273 -6.44 -13.58 19.62
C PHE A 273 -7.51 -12.76 18.89
N TRP A 274 -7.12 -12.15 17.77
CA TRP A 274 -7.98 -11.26 17.00
C TRP A 274 -8.75 -11.98 15.90
N LYS A 275 -9.96 -11.49 15.65
CA LYS A 275 -10.77 -11.86 14.48
C LYS A 275 -10.88 -10.64 13.57
N LEU A 276 -10.00 -10.55 12.58
CA LEU A 276 -9.88 -9.45 11.65
C LEU A 276 -11.03 -9.45 10.62
N ALA A 277 -11.55 -8.26 10.32
CA ALA A 277 -12.52 -8.02 9.25
C ALA A 277 -11.84 -7.99 7.87
N ILE A 278 -11.01 -8.98 7.55
CA ILE A 278 -10.30 -9.09 6.26
C ILE A 278 -10.60 -10.41 5.55
N LYS A 279 -10.34 -10.47 4.25
CA LYS A 279 -10.43 -11.67 3.42
C LYS A 279 -9.34 -11.60 2.34
N PRO A 280 -8.64 -12.70 2.01
CA PRO A 280 -8.50 -13.92 2.81
C PRO A 280 -7.89 -13.63 4.18
N GLY A 281 -7.99 -14.57 5.11
CA GLY A 281 -7.66 -14.37 6.51
C GLY A 281 -8.86 -14.08 7.39
N LYS A 282 -8.62 -14.10 8.70
CA LYS A 282 -9.54 -13.73 9.79
C LYS A 282 -8.84 -13.87 11.14
N PRO A 283 -8.35 -15.06 11.55
CA PRO A 283 -7.64 -15.17 12.82
C PRO A 283 -6.22 -14.62 12.69
N PHE A 284 -5.77 -13.94 13.74
CA PHE A 284 -4.39 -13.52 13.92
C PHE A 284 -4.11 -13.44 15.42
N ALA A 285 -3.02 -14.04 15.88
CA ALA A 285 -2.58 -13.92 17.26
C ALA A 285 -1.42 -12.93 17.35
N PHE A 286 -1.48 -12.00 18.29
CA PHE A 286 -0.44 -11.00 18.49
C PHE A 286 -0.28 -10.68 19.97
N GLY A 287 0.97 -10.57 20.41
CA GLY A 287 1.24 -10.19 21.79
C GLY A 287 2.71 -10.19 22.14
N LYS A 288 2.98 -10.08 23.43
CA LYS A 288 4.32 -9.97 23.99
C LYS A 288 4.66 -11.25 24.75
N LEU A 289 5.79 -11.87 24.39
CA LEU A 289 6.46 -12.89 25.20
C LEU A 289 7.41 -12.21 26.20
N SER A 290 8.21 -12.97 26.94
CA SER A 290 9.09 -12.39 27.96
C SER A 290 10.10 -11.40 27.38
N HIS A 291 10.67 -11.70 26.21
CA HIS A 291 11.70 -10.89 25.56
C HIS A 291 11.32 -10.43 24.14
N SER A 292 10.45 -11.15 23.45
CA SER A 292 10.12 -10.93 22.05
C SER A 292 8.64 -10.56 21.83
N TRP A 293 8.31 -10.14 20.61
CA TRP A 293 6.93 -10.10 20.13
C TRP A 293 6.53 -11.45 19.54
N PHE A 294 5.25 -11.80 19.59
CA PHE A 294 4.70 -12.99 18.97
C PHE A 294 3.68 -12.63 17.89
N CYS A 295 3.76 -13.31 16.75
CA CYS A 295 2.81 -13.24 15.65
C CYS A 295 2.39 -14.66 15.21
N GLY A 296 1.15 -15.04 15.49
CA GLY A 296 0.56 -16.30 15.04
C GLY A 296 -0.25 -16.11 13.76
N LEU A 297 0.22 -16.69 12.66
CA LEU A 297 -0.42 -16.60 11.35
C LEU A 297 -1.48 -17.71 11.15
N PRO A 298 -2.51 -17.46 10.33
CA PRO A 298 -3.50 -18.49 9.99
C PRO A 298 -2.87 -19.62 9.15
N GLY A 299 -3.32 -20.87 9.32
CA GLY A 299 -2.77 -22.03 8.60
C GLY A 299 -3.01 -22.04 7.08
N ASN A 300 -4.03 -21.35 6.58
CA ASN A 300 -4.29 -21.28 5.13
C ASN A 300 -3.22 -20.46 4.40
N PRO A 301 -2.56 -20.97 3.34
CA PRO A 301 -1.38 -20.32 2.77
C PRO A 301 -1.59 -18.89 2.28
N VAL A 302 -2.68 -18.63 1.57
CA VAL A 302 -2.97 -17.27 1.08
C VAL A 302 -3.29 -16.32 2.24
N SER A 303 -3.91 -16.85 3.30
CA SER A 303 -4.22 -16.06 4.50
C SER A 303 -2.96 -15.74 5.27
N ALA A 304 -2.03 -16.70 5.43
CA ALA A 304 -0.77 -16.50 6.13
C ALA A 304 0.06 -15.38 5.49
N VAL A 305 0.25 -15.47 4.17
CA VAL A 305 1.02 -14.48 3.40
C VAL A 305 0.35 -13.11 3.43
N LEU A 306 -0.97 -13.03 3.26
CA LEU A 306 -1.69 -11.76 3.31
C LEU A 306 -1.60 -11.13 4.71
N THR A 307 -1.82 -11.91 5.76
CA THR A 307 -1.72 -11.45 7.16
C THR A 307 -0.30 -10.99 7.48
N PHE A 308 0.73 -11.74 7.05
CA PHE A 308 2.11 -11.31 7.21
C PHE A 308 2.37 -9.97 6.49
N TYR A 309 1.99 -9.86 5.22
CA TYR A 309 2.22 -8.68 4.40
C TYR A 309 1.51 -7.44 4.96
N GLN A 310 0.28 -7.58 5.45
CA GLN A 310 -0.53 -6.44 5.91
C GLN A 310 -0.31 -6.06 7.38
N LEU A 311 0.19 -6.97 8.23
CA LEU A 311 0.33 -6.72 9.67
C LEU A 311 1.76 -6.92 10.19
N VAL A 312 2.40 -8.04 9.87
CA VAL A 312 3.73 -8.37 10.42
C VAL A 312 4.82 -7.55 9.74
N GLN A 313 4.76 -7.35 8.43
CA GLN A 313 5.72 -6.52 7.70
C GLN A 313 5.76 -5.06 8.21
N PRO A 314 4.62 -4.34 8.40
CA PRO A 314 4.64 -3.02 9.03
C PRO A 314 5.22 -3.04 10.46
N LEU A 315 4.93 -4.08 11.26
CA LEU A 315 5.52 -4.25 12.59
C LEU A 315 7.04 -4.34 12.51
N LEU A 316 7.57 -5.18 11.61
CA LEU A 316 9.00 -5.38 11.44
C LEU A 316 9.70 -4.13 10.91
N ALA A 317 9.05 -3.38 10.01
CA ALA A 317 9.56 -2.09 9.53
C ALA A 317 9.73 -1.11 10.71
N LYS A 318 8.69 -0.94 11.53
CA LYS A 318 8.77 -0.08 12.72
C LYS A 318 9.83 -0.57 13.73
N LEU A 319 9.89 -1.88 13.98
CA LEU A 319 10.85 -2.48 14.90
C LEU A 319 12.30 -2.28 14.41
N SER A 320 12.53 -2.29 13.10
CA SER A 320 13.85 -2.05 12.50
C SER A 320 14.33 -0.60 12.60
N GLY A 321 13.50 0.32 13.08
CA GLY A 321 13.80 1.75 13.17
C GLY A 321 13.62 2.52 11.86
N ASP A 322 13.08 1.88 10.82
CA ASP A 322 12.73 2.56 9.57
C ASP A 322 11.65 3.61 9.85
N THR A 323 11.99 4.87 9.63
CA THR A 323 11.09 6.02 9.83
C THR A 323 10.18 6.26 8.63
N ALA A 324 10.43 5.59 7.51
CA ALA A 324 9.51 5.64 6.38
C ALA A 324 8.18 4.99 6.78
N THR A 325 7.09 5.72 6.60
CA THR A 325 5.75 5.18 6.83
C THR A 325 5.53 4.01 5.86
N PHE A 326 5.30 2.80 6.40
CA PHE A 326 4.91 1.65 5.61
C PHE A 326 3.43 1.78 5.20
N GLU A 327 3.19 2.55 4.14
CA GLU A 327 1.90 2.61 3.45
C GLU A 327 2.08 2.13 2.01
N PRO A 328 1.59 0.92 1.66
CA PRO A 328 1.62 0.45 0.29
C PRO A 328 0.87 1.44 -0.61
N LEU A 329 1.50 1.83 -1.73
CA LEU A 329 0.87 2.71 -2.71
C LEU A 329 -0.45 2.11 -3.21
N ARG A 330 -1.51 2.92 -3.19
CA ARG A 330 -2.83 2.55 -3.70
C ARG A 330 -3.21 3.47 -4.86
N PHE A 331 -3.64 2.87 -5.95
CA PHE A 331 -4.12 3.57 -7.14
C PHE A 331 -5.56 3.19 -7.42
N ARG A 332 -6.36 4.16 -7.88
CA ARG A 332 -7.69 3.88 -8.42
C ARG A 332 -7.54 3.29 -9.82
N ALA A 333 -8.14 2.13 -10.05
CA ALA A 333 -8.16 1.44 -11.34
C ALA A 333 -9.59 1.02 -11.69
N ARG A 334 -9.91 1.00 -12.99
CA ARG A 334 -11.19 0.53 -13.53
C ARG A 334 -11.18 -1.00 -13.55
N ALA A 335 -12.17 -1.65 -12.93
CA ALA A 335 -12.36 -3.08 -13.10
C ALA A 335 -12.91 -3.37 -14.51
N VAL A 336 -12.25 -4.24 -15.26
CA VAL A 336 -12.68 -4.63 -16.63
C VAL A 336 -13.59 -5.86 -16.65
N GLU A 337 -13.83 -6.44 -15.48
CA GLU A 337 -14.72 -7.58 -15.28
C GLU A 337 -15.39 -7.52 -13.91
N ARG A 338 -16.41 -8.36 -13.72
CA ARG A 338 -17.15 -8.42 -12.45
C ARG A 338 -16.31 -9.09 -11.36
N LEU A 339 -16.00 -8.33 -10.31
CA LEU A 339 -15.35 -8.84 -9.10
C LEU A 339 -16.40 -9.31 -8.08
N LYS A 340 -16.32 -10.57 -7.66
CA LYS A 340 -17.26 -11.13 -6.66
C LYS A 340 -16.81 -10.73 -5.26
N LYS A 341 -17.57 -9.86 -4.59
CA LYS A 341 -17.32 -9.41 -3.21
C LYS A 341 -18.48 -9.80 -2.30
N THR A 342 -18.15 -10.32 -1.11
CA THR A 342 -19.11 -10.49 -0.02
C THR A 342 -18.95 -9.35 0.99
N PRO A 343 -20.03 -8.69 1.42
CA PRO A 343 -20.05 -7.69 2.48
C PRO A 343 -19.37 -8.11 3.80
N GLY A 344 -19.01 -7.13 4.63
CA GLY A 344 -18.58 -7.33 6.02
C GLY A 344 -17.08 -7.57 6.26
N ARG A 345 -16.26 -7.70 5.21
CA ARG A 345 -14.79 -7.82 5.31
C ARG A 345 -14.10 -7.06 4.19
N LEU A 346 -12.94 -6.48 4.49
CA LEU A 346 -12.03 -5.91 3.50
C LEU A 346 -11.39 -7.04 2.69
N ASP A 347 -11.70 -7.12 1.39
CA ASP A 347 -11.27 -8.24 0.54
C ASP A 347 -10.05 -7.83 -0.29
N PHE A 348 -8.91 -8.49 -0.03
CA PHE A 348 -7.65 -8.38 -0.75
C PHE A 348 -7.62 -9.44 -1.85
N GLN A 349 -8.36 -9.18 -2.92
CA GLN A 349 -8.34 -10.05 -4.10
C GLN A 349 -7.03 -9.85 -4.85
N ARG A 350 -6.54 -10.90 -5.51
CA ARG A 350 -5.34 -10.80 -6.35
C ARG A 350 -5.77 -10.43 -7.76
N GLY A 351 -5.20 -9.35 -8.27
CA GLY A 351 -5.52 -8.82 -9.59
C GLY A 351 -4.30 -8.69 -10.48
N ILE A 352 -4.58 -8.41 -11.75
CA ILE A 352 -3.60 -8.02 -12.75
C ILE A 352 -3.95 -6.60 -13.16
N VAL A 353 -3.14 -5.63 -12.71
CA VAL A 353 -3.22 -4.24 -13.17
C VAL A 353 -2.48 -4.10 -14.50
N SER A 354 -3.10 -3.42 -15.45
CA SER A 354 -2.55 -3.09 -16.77
C SER A 354 -2.96 -1.69 -17.18
N ARG A 355 -2.28 -1.15 -18.21
CA ARG A 355 -2.65 0.12 -18.83
C ARG A 355 -3.69 -0.14 -19.93
N GLY A 356 -4.83 0.54 -19.87
CA GLY A 356 -5.85 0.52 -20.92
C GLY A 356 -5.45 1.33 -22.16
N GLU A 357 -6.22 1.23 -23.24
CA GLU A 357 -5.97 1.93 -24.51
C GLU A 357 -6.02 3.46 -24.35
N ASP A 358 -6.87 3.96 -23.47
CA ASP A 358 -6.98 5.38 -23.09
C ASP A 358 -5.84 5.85 -22.16
N GLY A 359 -4.92 4.95 -21.82
CA GLY A 359 -3.81 5.20 -20.91
C GLY A 359 -4.15 5.12 -19.42
N SER A 360 -5.41 4.86 -19.06
CA SER A 360 -5.86 4.70 -17.67
C SER A 360 -5.46 3.34 -17.07
N LEU A 361 -5.53 3.21 -15.75
CA LEU A 361 -5.28 1.93 -15.08
C LEU A 361 -6.53 1.06 -15.08
N GLU A 362 -6.37 -0.18 -15.53
CA GLU A 362 -7.39 -1.22 -15.55
C GLU A 362 -6.96 -2.40 -14.70
N VAL A 363 -7.92 -3.14 -14.13
CA VAL A 363 -7.65 -4.32 -13.33
C VAL A 363 -8.61 -5.46 -13.66
N ARG A 364 -8.06 -6.66 -13.78
CA ARG A 364 -8.81 -7.93 -13.89
C ARG A 364 -8.45 -8.87 -12.75
N SER A 365 -9.32 -9.83 -12.42
CA SER A 365 -9.05 -10.87 -11.45
C SER A 365 -7.98 -11.84 -11.97
N THR A 366 -7.29 -12.49 -11.03
CA THR A 366 -6.48 -13.70 -11.30
C THR A 366 -7.33 -14.96 -11.44
N GLY A 367 -8.67 -14.84 -11.43
CA GLY A 367 -9.60 -15.95 -11.45
C GLY A 367 -10.09 -16.30 -10.04
N HIS A 368 -9.98 -17.57 -9.64
CA HIS A 368 -10.52 -18.05 -8.37
C HIS A 368 -9.77 -17.45 -7.15
N GLN A 369 -10.51 -16.81 -6.24
CA GLN A 369 -9.94 -16.05 -5.11
C GLN A 369 -9.84 -16.83 -3.79
N GLY A 370 -10.12 -18.13 -3.81
CA GLY A 370 -10.07 -19.00 -2.63
C GLY A 370 -8.73 -18.98 -1.90
N SER A 371 -8.75 -19.06 -0.57
CA SER A 371 -7.55 -18.96 0.28
C SER A 371 -6.64 -20.20 0.25
N HIS A 372 -7.11 -21.29 -0.35
CA HIS A 372 -6.38 -22.53 -0.54
C HIS A 372 -5.56 -22.54 -1.84
N ILE A 373 -5.71 -21.52 -2.71
CA ILE A 373 -5.06 -21.48 -4.04
C ILE A 373 -3.99 -20.40 -4.08
N PHE A 374 -2.73 -20.83 -4.01
CA PHE A 374 -1.58 -19.92 -4.00
C PHE A 374 -1.21 -19.34 -5.38
N SER A 375 -1.62 -20.00 -6.48
CA SER A 375 -1.27 -19.57 -7.86
C SER A 375 -1.68 -18.13 -8.18
N SER A 376 -2.72 -17.62 -7.52
CA SER A 376 -3.17 -16.23 -7.65
C SER A 376 -2.09 -15.18 -7.32
N PHE A 377 -1.12 -15.48 -6.44
CA PHE A 377 0.03 -14.59 -6.21
C PHE A 377 1.02 -14.60 -7.36
N SER A 378 1.24 -15.75 -7.99
CA SER A 378 2.15 -15.86 -9.14
C SER A 378 1.56 -15.23 -10.40
N GLN A 379 0.24 -15.29 -10.58
CA GLN A 379 -0.46 -14.74 -11.74
C GLN A 379 -0.74 -13.24 -11.60
N GLY A 380 -0.92 -12.77 -10.37
CA GLY A 380 -1.24 -11.37 -10.06
C GLY A 380 0.00 -10.50 -9.93
N ASN A 381 -0.22 -9.19 -10.02
CA ASN A 381 0.79 -8.16 -9.76
C ASN A 381 0.30 -7.07 -8.79
N CYS A 382 -0.94 -7.18 -8.30
CA CYS A 382 -1.50 -6.26 -7.32
C CYS A 382 -2.55 -6.92 -6.42
N PHE A 383 -2.87 -6.24 -5.32
CA PHE A 383 -4.10 -6.49 -4.59
C PHE A 383 -5.20 -5.55 -5.08
N VAL A 384 -6.37 -6.09 -5.40
CA VAL A 384 -7.60 -5.33 -5.57
C VAL A 384 -8.27 -5.23 -4.21
N VAL A 385 -8.09 -4.09 -3.56
CA VAL A 385 -8.65 -3.81 -2.24
C VAL A 385 -10.09 -3.34 -2.41
N LEU A 386 -11.04 -4.22 -2.11
CA LEU A 386 -12.47 -3.94 -2.22
C LEU A 386 -13.02 -3.50 -0.85
N ASP A 387 -13.18 -2.19 -0.68
CA ASP A 387 -13.56 -1.53 0.56
C ASP A 387 -15.01 -0.99 0.55
N GLU A 388 -15.63 -1.01 1.73
CA GLU A 388 -16.98 -0.45 1.93
C GLU A 388 -16.95 1.08 1.99
N ALA A 389 -15.82 1.65 2.45
CA ALA A 389 -15.61 3.10 2.49
C ALA A 389 -15.60 3.72 1.09
N SER A 390 -14.92 3.14 0.09
CA SER A 390 -15.00 3.65 -1.27
C SER A 390 -16.39 3.54 -1.86
N LEU A 391 -17.19 2.52 -1.52
CA LEU A 391 -18.58 2.45 -1.95
C LEU A 391 -19.37 3.65 -1.38
N PHE A 392 -19.20 3.95 -0.10
CA PHE A 392 -19.90 5.04 0.56
C PHE A 392 -19.45 6.41 0.05
N ALA A 393 -18.15 6.58 -0.21
CA ALA A 393 -17.61 7.78 -0.85
C ALA A 393 -18.17 7.98 -2.28
N GLN A 394 -18.36 6.90 -3.04
CA GLN A 394 -19.03 6.97 -4.34
C GLN A 394 -20.49 7.38 -4.20
N ILE A 395 -21.23 6.79 -3.26
CA ILE A 395 -22.62 7.18 -2.98
C ILE A 395 -22.69 8.68 -2.65
N ALA A 396 -21.83 9.16 -1.75
CA ALA A 396 -21.79 10.55 -1.30
C ALA A 396 -21.49 11.56 -2.43
N ALA A 397 -20.86 11.12 -3.52
CA ALA A 397 -20.52 11.96 -4.67
C ALA A 397 -21.65 12.08 -5.70
N HIS A 398 -22.79 11.42 -5.50
CA HIS A 398 -23.91 11.39 -6.44
C HIS A 398 -25.22 11.81 -5.76
N ASP A 399 -26.10 12.43 -6.54
CA ASP A 399 -27.39 12.93 -6.06
C ASP A 399 -28.46 11.83 -5.90
N LEU A 400 -28.22 10.65 -6.48
CA LEU A 400 -29.15 9.51 -6.48
C LEU A 400 -28.41 8.20 -6.74
N VAL A 401 -28.91 7.10 -6.15
CA VAL A 401 -28.49 5.74 -6.49
C VAL A 401 -29.64 4.95 -7.11
N LEU A 402 -29.39 4.34 -8.27
CA LEU A 402 -30.25 3.32 -8.87
C LEU A 402 -29.72 1.93 -8.53
N ASP A 403 -30.54 1.13 -7.84
CA ASP A 403 -30.18 -0.25 -7.48
C ASP A 403 -30.98 -1.26 -8.29
N CYS A 404 -30.24 -2.03 -9.10
CA CYS A 404 -30.76 -3.17 -9.88
C CYS A 404 -30.03 -4.47 -9.53
N THR A 405 -29.38 -4.53 -8.36
CA THR A 405 -28.49 -5.65 -8.01
C THR A 405 -29.29 -6.90 -7.65
N ASP A 406 -28.73 -8.08 -7.87
CA ASP A 406 -29.40 -9.37 -7.63
C ASP A 406 -29.25 -9.89 -6.18
N ASN A 407 -28.55 -9.14 -5.32
CA ASN A 407 -28.08 -9.62 -4.03
C ASN A 407 -28.57 -8.74 -2.89
N VAL A 408 -29.40 -9.29 -2.01
CA VAL A 408 -29.97 -8.61 -0.83
C VAL A 408 -28.89 -7.98 0.05
N ALA A 409 -27.73 -8.62 0.21
CA ALA A 409 -26.63 -8.10 1.02
C ALA A 409 -26.02 -6.82 0.40
N ILE A 410 -25.88 -6.76 -0.93
CA ILE A 410 -25.42 -5.55 -1.63
C ILE A 410 -26.46 -4.44 -1.51
N ARG A 411 -27.75 -4.77 -1.68
CA ARG A 411 -28.85 -3.81 -1.52
C ARG A 411 -28.90 -3.22 -0.10
N ASN A 412 -28.65 -4.03 0.92
CA ASN A 412 -28.56 -3.54 2.31
C ASN A 412 -27.37 -2.59 2.51
N GLN A 413 -26.22 -2.83 1.87
CA GLN A 413 -25.07 -1.92 1.94
C GLN A 413 -25.33 -0.61 1.20
N LEU A 414 -25.88 -0.67 -0.02
CA LEU A 414 -26.29 0.52 -0.77
C LEU A 414 -27.28 1.34 0.06
N ASN A 415 -28.26 0.69 0.69
CA ASN A 415 -29.22 1.33 1.58
C ASN A 415 -28.56 1.99 2.79
N ALA A 416 -27.62 1.31 3.46
CA ALA A 416 -26.91 1.89 4.59
C ALA A 416 -26.09 3.13 4.17
N GLY A 417 -25.33 3.05 3.08
CA GLY A 417 -24.55 4.16 2.55
C GLY A 417 -25.43 5.33 2.09
N CYS A 418 -26.52 5.04 1.36
CA CYS A 418 -27.50 6.05 0.91
C CYS A 418 -28.14 6.76 2.09
N PHE A 419 -28.58 6.02 3.12
CA PHE A 419 -29.18 6.60 4.31
C PHE A 419 -28.17 7.46 5.09
N GLN A 420 -26.95 6.96 5.30
CA GLN A 420 -25.88 7.70 5.98
C GLN A 420 -25.52 9.01 5.28
N HIS A 421 -25.42 8.98 3.95
CA HIS A 421 -25.02 10.14 3.15
C HIS A 421 -26.19 10.99 2.65
N LYS A 422 -27.43 10.67 3.07
CA LYS A 422 -28.64 11.38 2.66
C LYS A 422 -28.79 11.46 1.13
N VAL A 423 -28.55 10.33 0.48
CA VAL A 423 -28.72 10.12 -0.96
C VAL A 423 -29.94 9.22 -1.18
N PRO A 424 -30.87 9.53 -2.09
CA PRO A 424 -32.04 8.70 -2.29
C PRO A 424 -31.67 7.43 -3.07
N LEU A 425 -32.31 6.31 -2.70
CA LEU A 425 -32.10 5.00 -3.32
C LEU A 425 -33.37 4.57 -4.06
N VAL A 426 -33.30 4.46 -5.38
CA VAL A 426 -34.38 3.89 -6.20
C VAL A 426 -34.07 2.42 -6.44
N SER A 427 -34.78 1.54 -5.74
CA SER A 427 -34.59 0.11 -5.82
C SER A 427 -35.60 -0.50 -6.79
N GLY A 428 -35.10 -1.28 -7.74
CA GLY A 428 -35.91 -2.05 -8.66
C GLY A 428 -35.49 -3.51 -8.62
N ALA A 429 -36.43 -4.43 -8.69
CA ALA A 429 -36.12 -5.85 -8.81
C ALA A 429 -37.11 -6.54 -9.73
N ALA A 430 -36.70 -7.68 -10.28
CA ALA A 430 -37.55 -8.54 -11.08
C ALA A 430 -37.22 -9.99 -10.76
N ILE A 431 -38.24 -10.82 -10.61
CA ILE A 431 -38.14 -12.26 -10.41
C ILE A 431 -39.28 -12.95 -11.15
N ARG A 432 -38.97 -13.96 -11.96
CA ARG A 432 -39.94 -14.62 -12.85
C ARG A 432 -40.65 -13.60 -13.74
N MET A 433 -41.93 -13.36 -13.48
CA MET A 433 -42.82 -12.44 -14.19
C MET A 433 -43.29 -11.27 -13.31
N GLU A 434 -42.73 -11.11 -12.12
CA GLU A 434 -43.08 -10.05 -11.17
C GLU A 434 -41.91 -9.07 -11.03
N GLY A 435 -42.21 -7.79 -11.15
CA GLY A 435 -41.25 -6.72 -10.89
C GLY A 435 -41.70 -5.83 -9.75
N GLN A 436 -40.75 -5.18 -9.09
CA GLN A 436 -40.98 -4.26 -7.98
C GLN A 436 -40.14 -3.00 -8.14
N ILE A 437 -40.70 -1.86 -7.76
CA ILE A 437 -40.00 -0.57 -7.62
C ILE A 437 -40.34 0.07 -6.27
N SER A 438 -39.36 0.67 -5.62
CA SER A 438 -39.53 1.48 -4.41
C SER A 438 -38.47 2.57 -4.36
N VAL A 439 -38.84 3.73 -3.82
CA VAL A 439 -37.91 4.83 -3.54
C VAL A 439 -37.70 4.91 -2.03
N PHE A 440 -36.44 4.84 -1.60
CA PHE A 440 -36.04 4.95 -0.21
C PHE A 440 -35.31 6.27 0.01
N THR A 441 -35.73 7.01 1.03
CA THR A 441 -35.13 8.28 1.44
C THR A 441 -34.70 8.21 2.91
N TRP A 442 -34.11 9.29 3.42
CA TRP A 442 -33.67 9.43 4.81
C TRP A 442 -34.66 10.26 5.66
N GLN A 443 -35.86 10.52 5.14
CA GLN A 443 -36.85 11.32 5.85
C GLN A 443 -37.34 10.59 7.11
N GLU A 444 -37.62 11.35 8.17
CA GLU A 444 -38.13 10.79 9.41
C GLU A 444 -39.42 9.98 9.19
N ASN A 445 -39.56 8.90 9.93
CA ASN A 445 -40.72 7.99 9.88
C ASN A 445 -40.98 7.30 8.52
N THR A 446 -40.03 7.35 7.58
CA THR A 446 -40.10 6.57 6.34
C THR A 446 -39.34 5.24 6.48
N PRO A 447 -39.80 4.16 5.82
CA PRO A 447 -39.06 2.89 5.78
C PRO A 447 -37.85 3.00 4.86
N CYS A 448 -36.76 2.33 5.20
CA CYS A 448 -35.63 2.12 4.29
C CYS A 448 -35.68 0.71 3.66
N TYR A 449 -34.79 0.41 2.71
CA TYR A 449 -34.76 -0.92 2.07
C TYR A 449 -34.56 -2.04 3.09
N ARG A 450 -33.84 -1.80 4.20
CA ARG A 450 -33.68 -2.81 5.25
C ARG A 450 -35.00 -3.18 5.94
N CYS A 451 -35.97 -2.26 6.01
CA CYS A 451 -37.32 -2.60 6.47
C CYS A 451 -38.04 -3.54 5.52
N LEU A 452 -37.81 -3.40 4.20
CA LEU A 452 -38.32 -4.30 3.18
C LEU A 452 -37.60 -5.65 3.21
N SER A 453 -36.27 -5.66 3.24
CA SER A 453 -35.48 -6.89 3.07
C SER A 453 -35.68 -7.90 4.18
N ARG A 454 -36.03 -7.45 5.39
CA ARG A 454 -36.43 -8.31 6.52
C ARG A 454 -37.71 -9.11 6.28
N LEU A 455 -38.56 -8.70 5.33
CA LEU A 455 -39.77 -9.44 4.97
C LEU A 455 -39.47 -10.65 4.07
N PHE A 456 -38.27 -10.70 3.48
CA PHE A 456 -37.79 -11.86 2.73
C PHE A 456 -37.07 -12.80 3.69
N GLY A 457 -37.52 -14.06 3.78
CA GLY A 457 -36.83 -15.09 4.57
C GLY A 457 -35.46 -15.44 3.99
N GLU A 458 -34.62 -16.12 4.78
CA GLU A 458 -33.26 -16.52 4.36
C GLU A 458 -33.21 -17.44 3.12
N ASN A 459 -34.36 -18.03 2.73
CA ASN A 459 -34.53 -18.92 1.57
C ASN A 459 -35.15 -18.22 0.34
N ALA A 460 -35.08 -16.89 0.23
CA ALA A 460 -35.62 -16.18 -0.93
C ALA A 460 -34.80 -16.50 -2.19
N LEU A 461 -35.47 -17.02 -3.23
CA LEU A 461 -34.86 -17.31 -4.53
C LEU A 461 -34.28 -16.04 -5.15
N THR A 462 -33.08 -16.15 -5.71
CA THR A 462 -32.47 -15.09 -6.52
C THR A 462 -33.02 -15.11 -7.95
N CYS A 463 -32.84 -14.01 -8.70
CA CYS A 463 -33.18 -13.97 -10.13
C CYS A 463 -32.38 -15.00 -10.96
N VAL A 464 -31.20 -15.42 -10.47
CA VAL A 464 -30.38 -16.45 -11.09
C VAL A 464 -31.00 -17.84 -10.92
N GLU A 465 -31.64 -18.11 -9.78
CA GLU A 465 -32.26 -19.40 -9.47
C GLU A 465 -33.69 -19.52 -10.00
N ALA A 466 -34.45 -18.42 -9.94
CA ALA A 466 -35.86 -18.40 -10.35
C ALA A 466 -36.07 -18.02 -11.83
N GLY A 467 -35.04 -17.47 -12.49
CA GLY A 467 -35.13 -16.88 -13.82
C GLY A 467 -35.86 -15.53 -13.81
N VAL A 468 -35.63 -14.73 -14.87
CA VAL A 468 -36.31 -13.44 -15.08
C VAL A 468 -36.65 -13.28 -16.55
N MET A 469 -37.86 -12.83 -16.84
CA MET A 469 -38.28 -12.53 -18.20
C MET A 469 -37.64 -11.23 -18.69
N ALA A 470 -36.84 -11.28 -19.76
CA ALA A 470 -36.06 -10.12 -20.22
C ALA A 470 -36.91 -8.86 -20.51
N PRO A 471 -38.09 -8.94 -21.18
CA PRO A 471 -38.99 -7.79 -21.33
C PRO A 471 -39.39 -7.09 -20.02
N LEU A 472 -39.60 -7.85 -18.95
CA LEU A 472 -39.96 -7.30 -17.63
C LEU A 472 -38.83 -6.42 -17.08
N VAL A 473 -37.57 -6.80 -17.29
CA VAL A 473 -36.41 -5.98 -16.86
C VAL A 473 -36.42 -4.61 -17.55
N GLY A 474 -36.78 -4.56 -18.83
CA GLY A 474 -36.92 -3.30 -19.59
C GLY A 474 -38.03 -2.40 -19.02
N VAL A 475 -39.16 -2.98 -18.63
CA VAL A 475 -40.27 -2.26 -17.98
C VAL A 475 -39.83 -1.70 -16.62
N ILE A 476 -39.25 -2.54 -15.77
CA ILE A 476 -38.80 -2.11 -14.43
C ILE A 476 -37.68 -1.07 -14.53
N GLY A 477 -36.74 -1.22 -15.45
CA GLY A 477 -35.69 -0.23 -15.70
C GLY A 477 -36.26 1.13 -16.12
N SER A 478 -37.29 1.12 -16.98
CA SER A 478 -37.97 2.35 -17.41
C SER A 478 -38.72 3.03 -16.26
N LEU A 479 -39.37 2.25 -15.40
CA LEU A 479 -40.03 2.76 -14.20
C LEU A 479 -39.03 3.29 -13.17
N GLN A 480 -37.90 2.63 -12.97
CA GLN A 480 -36.81 3.16 -12.13
C GLN A 480 -36.26 4.48 -12.65
N ALA A 481 -36.04 4.60 -13.97
CA ALA A 481 -35.60 5.85 -14.58
C ALA A 481 -36.65 6.96 -14.37
N MET A 482 -37.93 6.64 -14.48
CA MET A 482 -39.01 7.58 -14.18
C MET A 482 -38.98 8.05 -12.72
N GLU A 483 -38.81 7.13 -11.76
CA GLU A 483 -38.66 7.49 -10.34
C GLU A 483 -37.42 8.35 -10.09
N ALA A 484 -36.30 8.06 -10.75
CA ALA A 484 -35.09 8.88 -10.68
C ALA A 484 -35.34 10.31 -11.17
N ILE A 485 -36.00 10.47 -12.32
CA ILE A 485 -36.35 11.79 -12.87
C ILE A 485 -37.26 12.55 -11.89
N LYS A 486 -38.27 11.88 -11.31
CA LYS A 486 -39.16 12.53 -10.32
C LYS A 486 -38.38 13.07 -9.12
N VAL A 487 -37.44 12.27 -8.60
CA VAL A 487 -36.63 12.64 -7.44
C VAL A 487 -35.67 13.78 -7.79
N LEU A 488 -34.91 13.66 -8.87
CA LEU A 488 -33.88 14.64 -9.27
C LEU A 488 -34.46 15.96 -9.78
N ALA A 489 -35.55 15.90 -10.54
CA ALA A 489 -36.20 17.09 -11.09
C ALA A 489 -37.22 17.71 -10.13
N HIS A 490 -37.43 17.11 -8.95
CA HIS A 490 -38.47 17.49 -7.99
C HIS A 490 -39.87 17.59 -8.64
N TYR A 491 -40.19 16.64 -9.52
CA TYR A 491 -41.40 16.66 -10.34
C TYR A 491 -42.26 15.41 -10.08
N GLY A 492 -43.52 15.61 -9.68
CA GLY A 492 -44.45 14.52 -9.35
C GLY A 492 -44.19 13.88 -7.98
N THR A 493 -44.82 12.73 -7.72
CA THR A 493 -44.72 12.01 -6.44
C THR A 493 -43.95 10.71 -6.62
N PRO A 494 -42.74 10.58 -6.04
CA PRO A 494 -42.00 9.33 -6.05
C PRO A 494 -42.70 8.20 -5.29
N ALA A 495 -42.37 6.95 -5.60
CA ALA A 495 -42.84 5.75 -4.91
C ALA A 495 -42.18 5.58 -3.52
N ALA A 496 -42.16 6.63 -2.71
CA ALA A 496 -41.60 6.63 -1.38
C ALA A 496 -42.57 6.01 -0.36
N GLY A 497 -42.06 5.18 0.54
CA GLY A 497 -42.86 4.54 1.60
C GLY A 497 -43.82 3.43 1.12
N LYS A 498 -43.70 3.00 -0.13
CA LYS A 498 -44.53 1.94 -0.72
C LYS A 498 -43.73 1.09 -1.70
N ILE A 499 -44.24 -0.11 -1.97
CA ILE A 499 -43.77 -1.04 -2.99
C ILE A 499 -44.76 -0.98 -4.14
N VAL A 500 -44.28 -0.66 -5.34
CA VAL A 500 -45.06 -0.76 -6.57
C VAL A 500 -44.68 -2.07 -7.25
N MET A 501 -45.62 -3.01 -7.32
CA MET A 501 -45.42 -4.30 -7.98
C MET A 501 -46.08 -4.29 -9.36
N TYR A 502 -45.40 -4.88 -10.34
CA TYR A 502 -45.90 -5.09 -11.69
C TYR A 502 -45.91 -6.59 -11.99
N ASP A 503 -47.09 -7.13 -12.26
CA ASP A 503 -47.27 -8.50 -12.73
C ASP A 503 -47.34 -8.49 -14.26
N ALA A 504 -46.30 -9.02 -14.91
CA ALA A 504 -46.20 -9.08 -16.37
C ALA A 504 -47.10 -10.16 -16.99
N MET A 505 -47.63 -11.11 -16.22
CA MET A 505 -48.60 -12.10 -16.74
C MET A 505 -49.97 -11.48 -16.93
N THR A 506 -50.38 -10.60 -16.01
CA THR A 506 -51.70 -9.96 -16.03
C THR A 506 -51.66 -8.52 -16.51
N CYS A 507 -50.46 -7.95 -16.70
CA CYS A 507 -50.22 -6.55 -17.00
C CYS A 507 -50.83 -5.59 -15.97
N GLN A 508 -50.81 -5.97 -14.69
CA GLN A 508 -51.40 -5.19 -13.60
C GLN A 508 -50.35 -4.58 -12.69
N PHE A 509 -50.65 -3.37 -12.19
CA PHE A 509 -49.90 -2.73 -11.12
C PHE A 509 -50.63 -2.88 -9.79
N ARG A 510 -49.87 -3.14 -8.72
CA ARG A 510 -50.36 -3.16 -7.34
C ARG A 510 -49.46 -2.33 -6.46
N GLU A 511 -50.04 -1.62 -5.50
CA GLU A 511 -49.29 -0.87 -4.51
C GLU A 511 -49.46 -1.48 -3.13
N MET A 512 -48.37 -1.56 -2.38
CA MET A 512 -48.37 -1.99 -0.98
C MET A 512 -47.64 -0.97 -0.13
N LYS A 513 -48.27 -0.51 0.96
CA LYS A 513 -47.61 0.39 1.92
C LYS A 513 -46.52 -0.39 2.67
N LEU A 514 -45.31 0.15 2.70
CA LEU A 514 -44.21 -0.41 3.47
C LEU A 514 -44.14 0.29 4.83
N GLN A 515 -44.06 -0.49 5.90
CA GLN A 515 -43.99 0.04 7.26
C GLN A 515 -42.54 0.17 7.72
N ARG A 516 -42.22 1.30 8.37
CA ARG A 516 -40.93 1.47 9.06
C ARG A 516 -40.87 0.49 10.24
N ASN A 517 -39.75 -0.21 10.37
CA ASN A 517 -39.45 -0.99 11.56
C ASN A 517 -38.70 -0.10 12.57
N PRO A 518 -39.24 0.15 13.79
CA PRO A 518 -38.56 0.96 14.81
C PRO A 518 -37.21 0.39 15.26
N THR A 519 -36.99 -0.92 15.13
CA THR A 519 -35.74 -1.62 15.50
C THR A 519 -34.80 -1.84 14.31
N CYS A 520 -34.97 -1.08 13.24
CA CYS A 520 -34.13 -1.19 12.04
C CYS A 520 -32.71 -0.67 12.33
N GLU A 521 -31.68 -1.44 12.00
CA GLU A 521 -30.28 -1.05 12.23
C GLU A 521 -29.80 0.13 11.35
N VAL A 522 -30.62 0.53 10.37
CA VAL A 522 -30.34 1.67 9.48
C VAL A 522 -31.22 2.88 9.81
N CYS A 523 -32.54 2.71 9.78
CA CYS A 523 -33.50 3.83 9.96
C CYS A 523 -34.23 3.81 11.31
N GLY A 524 -33.94 2.83 12.17
CA GLY A 524 -34.47 2.66 13.52
C GLY A 524 -33.51 3.30 14.51
N GLY A 525 -33.34 4.62 14.39
CA GLY A 525 -32.87 5.42 15.53
C GLY A 525 -33.87 5.39 16.66
#